data_AF-A0A3B8LNW1-F1
#
_entry.id   AF-A0A3B8LNW1-F1
#
_cell.length_a   1.000
_cell.length_b   1.000
_cell.length_c   1.000
_cell.angle_alpha   90.00
_cell.angle_beta   90.00
_cell.angle_gamma   90.00
#
_symmetry.space_group_name_H-M   'P 1'
#
loop_
_entity.id
_entity.type
_entity.pdbx_description
1 polymer ?
#
loop_
_entity_poly.entity_id
_entity_poly.type
_entity_poly.pdbx_seq_one_letter_code
_entity_poly.pdbx_strand_id
1 'polypeptide(L)'
;PRDKADDSLRGQLRENLQQSWFVSMGDLVDDLGASKENIEAALQLECREGRVIYDLASDVYRYRELSSQPIETEKLLFRNDREKLAHQLVEKDAATITKLNHVIGSGTEIHGEIEDKEAYRTYKSSFFLTLDGRLTRAKCSSPWFQKTQFKEGPSEYILALFLLYNRQTSAQEALRKSGEDRQIIVAETRALTKRTGSVEQLVQLTLDHKKLHVQWGQRGTELRTQKLHFNSPEEARQEYFARIDGLHNKGYIDTEA
;
A
#
# COMPACT_ATOMS: atom_id res chain seq x y z
N PRO A 1 -5.46 -1.06 11.13
CA PRO A 1 -6.09 -1.26 12.48
C PRO A 1 -5.06 -1.25 13.64
N ARG A 2 -3.99 -0.45 13.54
CA ARG A 2 -2.97 -0.33 14.62
C ARG A 2 -3.30 0.74 15.66
N ASP A 3 -4.30 1.59 15.40
CA ASP A 3 -4.64 2.76 16.21
C ASP A 3 -5.98 2.61 16.98
N LYS A 4 -6.51 1.39 17.11
CA LYS A 4 -7.78 1.13 17.81
C LYS A 4 -7.61 0.11 18.93
N ALA A 5 -6.66 0.34 19.83
CA ALA A 5 -6.70 -0.35 21.12
C ALA A 5 -7.73 0.36 22.00
N ASP A 6 -8.49 -0.42 22.76
CA ASP A 6 -9.49 0.12 23.70
C ASP A 6 -8.78 0.88 24.84
N ASP A 7 -9.13 2.15 25.06
CA ASP A 7 -8.46 2.97 26.09
C ASP A 7 -8.64 2.39 27.50
N SER A 8 -9.72 1.64 27.74
CA SER A 8 -9.92 0.91 29.00
C SER A 8 -8.88 -0.20 29.20
N LEU A 9 -8.52 -0.94 28.13
CA LEU A 9 -7.51 -2.00 28.21
C LEU A 9 -6.12 -1.41 28.48
N ARG A 10 -5.82 -0.25 27.90
CA ARG A 10 -4.57 0.47 28.13
C ARG A 10 -4.41 0.91 29.58
N GLY A 11 -5.49 1.38 30.20
CA GLY A 11 -5.51 1.74 31.62
C GLY A 11 -5.20 0.54 32.52
N GLN A 12 -5.89 -0.58 32.32
CA GLN A 12 -5.69 -1.82 33.10
C GLN A 12 -4.27 -2.39 32.91
N LEU A 13 -3.77 -2.38 31.68
CA LEU A 13 -2.42 -2.83 31.36
C LEU A 13 -1.36 -1.99 32.08
N ARG A 14 -1.59 -0.67 32.15
CA ARG A 14 -0.71 0.26 32.86
C ARG A 14 -0.70 0.00 34.36
N GLU A 15 -1.86 -0.24 34.97
CA GLU A 15 -1.94 -0.57 36.40
C GLU A 15 -1.21 -1.88 36.72
N ASN A 16 -1.38 -2.92 35.90
CA ASN A 16 -0.67 -4.19 36.07
C ASN A 16 0.86 -3.99 35.93
N LEU A 17 1.32 -3.27 34.90
CA LEU A 17 2.74 -2.99 34.69
C LEU A 17 3.34 -2.09 35.79
N GLN A 18 2.58 -1.18 36.38
CA GLN A 18 3.02 -0.36 37.51
C GLN A 18 3.20 -1.19 38.79
N GLN A 19 2.40 -2.24 38.97
CA GLN A 19 2.50 -3.15 40.13
C GLN A 19 3.64 -4.15 39.96
N SER A 20 3.72 -4.81 38.80
CA SER A 20 4.65 -5.91 38.54
C SER A 20 6.03 -5.45 38.04
N TRP A 21 6.16 -4.21 37.56
CA TRP A 21 7.37 -3.58 36.95
C TRP A 21 7.92 -4.25 35.69
N PHE A 22 7.78 -5.57 35.57
CA PHE A 22 8.12 -6.38 34.41
C PHE A 22 7.09 -7.51 34.24
N VAL A 23 6.61 -7.73 33.01
CA VAL A 23 5.65 -8.80 32.71
C VAL A 23 5.91 -9.37 31.31
N SER A 24 5.74 -10.68 31.13
CA SER A 24 5.85 -11.34 29.81
C SER A 24 4.54 -11.24 29.03
N MET A 25 4.58 -11.50 27.72
CA MET A 25 3.36 -11.47 26.89
C MET A 25 2.36 -12.56 27.31
N GLY A 26 2.82 -13.73 27.75
CA GLY A 26 1.95 -14.83 28.19
C GLY A 26 1.16 -14.45 29.43
N ASP A 27 1.85 -13.91 30.43
CA ASP A 27 1.24 -13.52 31.70
C ASP A 27 0.22 -12.37 31.52
N LEU A 28 0.49 -11.43 30.60
CA LEU A 28 -0.46 -10.35 30.29
C LEU A 28 -1.76 -10.86 29.65
N VAL A 29 -1.68 -11.92 28.82
CA VAL A 29 -2.87 -12.54 28.21
C VAL A 29 -3.71 -13.22 29.28
N ASP A 30 -3.08 -13.91 30.22
CA ASP A 30 -3.75 -14.61 31.31
C ASP A 30 -4.37 -13.64 32.32
N ASP A 31 -3.69 -12.54 32.64
CA ASP A 31 -4.14 -11.54 33.60
C ASP A 31 -5.29 -10.65 33.07
N LEU A 32 -5.22 -10.22 31.81
CA LEU A 32 -6.23 -9.32 31.21
C LEU A 32 -7.35 -10.07 30.49
N GLY A 33 -7.18 -11.36 30.16
CA GLY A 33 -8.18 -12.15 29.44
C GLY A 33 -8.54 -11.60 28.04
N ALA A 34 -7.67 -10.77 27.45
CA ALA A 34 -7.88 -10.16 26.13
C ALA A 34 -7.13 -10.91 25.01
N SER A 35 -7.54 -10.71 23.76
CA SER A 35 -6.84 -11.31 22.61
C SER A 35 -5.41 -10.79 22.52
N LYS A 36 -4.48 -11.68 22.15
CA LYS A 36 -3.06 -11.34 21.97
C LYS A 36 -2.85 -10.10 21.08
N GLU A 37 -3.60 -10.01 20.00
CA GLU A 37 -3.55 -8.88 19.05
C GLU A 37 -3.91 -7.54 19.69
N ASN A 38 -4.93 -7.51 20.57
CA ASN A 38 -5.35 -6.29 21.25
C ASN A 38 -4.33 -5.84 22.29
N ILE A 39 -3.72 -6.79 23.02
CA ILE A 39 -2.69 -6.49 24.01
C ILE A 39 -1.40 -6.02 23.31
N GLU A 40 -0.99 -6.67 22.23
CA GLU A 40 0.14 -6.22 21.40
C GLU A 40 -0.08 -4.80 20.86
N ALA A 41 -1.29 -4.49 20.37
CA ALA A 41 -1.63 -3.15 19.91
C ALA A 41 -1.57 -2.11 21.03
N ALA A 42 -2.11 -2.43 22.21
CA ALA A 42 -2.05 -1.57 23.39
C ALA A 42 -0.59 -1.32 23.85
N LEU A 43 0.22 -2.37 23.95
CA LEU A 43 1.64 -2.27 24.31
C LEU A 43 2.43 -1.44 23.30
N GLN A 44 2.18 -1.60 22.01
CA GLN A 44 2.81 -0.78 20.97
C GLN A 44 2.51 0.72 21.13
N LEU A 45 1.27 1.07 21.51
CA LEU A 45 0.89 2.45 21.78
C LEU A 45 1.59 2.99 23.04
N GLU A 46 1.64 2.22 24.12
CA GLU A 46 2.35 2.64 25.35
C GLU A 46 3.88 2.73 25.13
N CYS A 47 4.46 1.88 24.27
CA CYS A 47 5.84 1.98 23.83
C CYS A 47 6.07 3.24 22.98
N ARG A 48 5.14 3.58 22.08
CA ARG A 48 5.19 4.80 21.27
C ARG A 48 5.13 6.06 22.13
N GLU A 49 4.34 6.04 23.20
CA GLU A 49 4.28 7.11 24.20
C GLU A 49 5.50 7.13 25.15
N GLY A 50 6.39 6.14 25.06
CA GLY A 50 7.58 6.05 25.90
C GLY A 50 7.30 5.74 27.36
N ARG A 51 6.20 5.03 27.66
CA ARG A 51 5.82 4.59 29.02
C ARG A 51 6.25 3.16 29.34
N VAL A 52 6.32 2.33 28.31
CA VAL A 52 6.70 0.91 28.41
C VAL A 52 7.88 0.65 27.47
N ILE A 53 8.84 -0.13 27.92
CA ILE A 53 10.00 -0.57 27.12
C ILE A 53 9.97 -2.08 27.00
N TYR A 54 10.19 -2.58 25.81
CA TYR A 54 10.39 -4.00 25.58
C TYR A 54 11.88 -4.36 25.71
N ASP A 55 12.20 -5.28 26.63
CA ASP A 55 13.54 -5.83 26.78
C ASP A 55 13.71 -7.08 25.91
N LEU A 56 14.45 -6.93 24.82
CA LEU A 56 14.72 -7.99 23.86
C LEU A 56 15.54 -9.16 24.43
N ALA A 57 16.35 -8.92 25.47
CA ALA A 57 17.19 -9.96 26.06
C ALA A 57 16.41 -10.91 26.97
N SER A 58 15.36 -10.38 27.60
CA SER A 58 14.55 -11.11 28.59
C SER A 58 13.15 -11.45 28.06
N ASP A 59 12.77 -10.96 26.87
CA ASP A 59 11.45 -11.12 26.27
C ASP A 59 10.30 -10.64 27.19
N VAL A 60 10.53 -9.51 27.88
CA VAL A 60 9.57 -8.91 28.83
C VAL A 60 9.33 -7.44 28.55
N TYR A 61 8.12 -6.99 28.87
CA TYR A 61 7.76 -5.57 28.89
C TYR A 61 8.03 -5.01 30.28
N ARG A 62 8.67 -3.83 30.33
CA ARG A 62 8.99 -3.12 31.56
C ARG A 62 8.30 -1.78 31.60
N TYR A 63 7.74 -1.43 32.76
CA TYR A 63 7.24 -0.09 33.00
C TYR A 63 8.42 0.87 33.21
N ARG A 64 8.59 1.83 32.30
CA ARG A 64 9.63 2.86 32.40
C ARG A 64 9.22 4.10 31.61
N GLU A 65 8.73 5.10 32.33
CA GLU A 65 8.39 6.39 31.73
C GLU A 65 9.66 7.17 31.37
N LEU A 66 9.81 7.50 30.09
CA LEU A 66 10.94 8.25 29.55
C LEU A 66 10.79 9.77 29.70
N SER A 67 9.56 10.26 29.89
CA SER A 67 9.23 11.68 30.01
C SER A 67 8.38 11.93 31.25
N SER A 68 8.62 13.07 31.91
CA SER A 68 7.83 13.54 33.05
C SER A 68 6.47 14.13 32.63
N GLN A 69 6.34 14.57 31.38
CA GLN A 69 5.09 15.04 30.79
C GLN A 69 4.62 14.09 29.69
N PRO A 70 3.30 13.89 29.54
CA PRO A 70 2.75 13.07 28.45
C PRO A 70 3.28 13.55 27.10
N ILE A 71 3.80 12.63 26.28
CA ILE A 71 4.23 12.96 24.93
C ILE A 71 2.99 13.25 24.10
N GLU A 72 2.91 14.45 23.52
CA GLU A 72 1.84 14.82 22.59
C GLU A 72 2.06 14.12 21.24
N THR A 73 1.63 12.86 21.16
CA THR A 73 1.76 12.02 19.97
C THR A 73 1.10 12.64 18.73
N GLU A 74 0.05 13.43 18.92
CA GLU A 74 -0.65 14.13 17.84
C GLU A 74 0.26 15.11 17.07
N LYS A 75 1.15 15.81 17.77
CA LYS A 75 2.12 16.72 17.14
C LYS A 75 3.25 15.98 16.43
N LEU A 76 3.50 14.73 16.82
CA LEU A 76 4.56 13.89 16.28
C LEU A 76 4.07 12.96 15.16
N LEU A 77 2.76 12.92 14.88
CA LEU A 77 2.18 12.08 13.82
C LEU A 77 2.71 12.47 12.44
N PHE A 78 2.91 13.77 12.20
CA PHE A 78 3.25 14.31 10.91
C PHE A 78 4.58 15.04 10.97
N ARG A 79 5.39 14.91 9.91
CA ARG A 79 6.67 15.61 9.83
C ARG A 79 6.49 17.11 9.64
N ASN A 80 5.47 17.50 8.87
CA ASN A 80 5.17 18.88 8.51
C ASN A 80 3.65 19.10 8.39
N ASP A 81 3.20 20.36 8.47
CA ASP A 81 1.78 20.74 8.29
C ASP A 81 1.21 20.30 6.94
N ARG A 82 2.03 20.30 5.88
CA ARG A 82 1.62 19.82 4.54
C ARG A 82 1.23 18.35 4.52
N GLU A 83 1.93 17.53 5.30
CA GLU A 83 1.64 16.10 5.42
C GLU A 83 0.34 15.90 6.20
N LYS A 84 0.15 16.66 7.29
CA LYS A 84 -1.11 16.68 8.04
C LYS A 84 -2.30 17.03 7.14
N LEU A 85 -2.19 18.08 6.32
CA LEU A 85 -3.23 18.45 5.36
C LEU A 85 -3.47 17.35 4.31
N ALA A 86 -2.40 16.72 3.80
CA ALA A 86 -2.53 15.62 2.85
C ALA A 86 -3.31 14.44 3.43
N HIS A 87 -3.04 14.06 4.69
CA HIS A 87 -3.81 13.02 5.39
C HIS A 87 -5.28 13.40 5.57
N GLN A 88 -5.56 14.64 5.98
CA GLN A 88 -6.94 15.14 6.11
C GLN A 88 -7.71 15.12 4.78
N LEU A 89 -7.05 15.46 3.66
CA LEU A 89 -7.67 15.40 2.33
C LEU A 89 -8.03 13.97 1.93
N VAL A 90 -7.16 13.00 2.23
CA VAL A 90 -7.43 11.59 1.94
C VAL A 90 -8.53 11.02 2.85
N GLU A 91 -8.58 11.43 4.11
CA GLU A 91 -9.64 11.02 5.05
C GLU A 91 -11.02 11.57 4.66
N LYS A 92 -11.06 12.76 4.04
CA LYS A 92 -12.29 13.38 3.53
C LYS A 92 -12.71 12.87 2.13
N ASP A 93 -12.03 11.85 1.59
CA ASP A 93 -12.21 11.31 0.23
C ASP A 93 -12.16 12.39 -0.87
N ALA A 94 -11.33 13.42 -0.66
CA ALA A 94 -11.22 14.57 -1.55
C ALA A 94 -10.31 14.35 -2.78
N ALA A 95 -9.55 13.25 -2.81
CA ALA A 95 -8.60 12.94 -3.87
C ALA A 95 -9.14 11.83 -4.77
N THR A 96 -9.01 12.00 -6.08
CA THR A 96 -9.41 11.02 -7.10
C THR A 96 -8.29 10.78 -8.09
N ILE A 97 -8.05 9.51 -8.45
CA ILE A 97 -7.09 9.15 -9.50
C ILE A 97 -7.82 9.11 -10.83
N THR A 98 -7.41 9.97 -11.76
CA THR A 98 -8.05 10.11 -13.08
C THR A 98 -7.41 9.18 -14.11
N LYS A 99 -6.09 8.98 -14.05
CA LYS A 99 -5.35 8.19 -15.02
C LYS A 99 -4.15 7.50 -14.40
N LEU A 100 -3.98 6.21 -14.70
CA LEU A 100 -2.82 5.40 -14.37
C LEU A 100 -2.20 4.89 -15.65
N ASN A 101 -0.92 5.19 -15.89
CA ASN A 101 -0.15 4.64 -16.99
C ASN A 101 1.03 3.84 -16.43
N HIS A 102 0.98 2.53 -16.58
CA HIS A 102 2.11 1.66 -16.25
C HIS A 102 3.10 1.66 -17.43
N VAL A 103 4.34 2.07 -17.18
CA VAL A 103 5.43 2.05 -18.15
C VAL A 103 6.40 0.94 -17.79
N ILE A 104 6.33 -0.15 -18.55
CA ILE A 104 7.13 -1.36 -18.37
C ILE A 104 8.62 -1.02 -18.20
N GLY A 105 9.22 -1.53 -17.13
CA GLY A 105 10.66 -1.37 -16.86
C GLY A 105 11.09 0.00 -16.32
N SER A 106 10.16 0.95 -16.10
CA SER A 106 10.53 2.28 -15.57
C SER A 106 9.67 2.76 -14.40
N GLY A 107 8.37 2.43 -14.36
CA GLY A 107 7.48 2.85 -13.28
C GLY A 107 6.05 3.15 -13.71
N THR A 108 5.30 3.85 -12.86
CA THR A 108 3.89 4.20 -13.09
C THR A 108 3.70 5.71 -13.08
N GLU A 109 3.12 6.26 -14.14
CA GLU A 109 2.67 7.65 -14.19
C GLU A 109 1.24 7.75 -13.65
N ILE A 110 1.04 8.61 -12.67
CA ILE A 110 -0.22 8.78 -11.95
C ILE A 110 -0.70 10.20 -12.15
N HIS A 111 -1.95 10.37 -12.57
CA HIS A 111 -2.64 11.65 -12.68
C HIS A 111 -3.90 11.63 -11.84
N GLY A 112 -4.17 12.71 -11.13
CA GLY A 112 -5.35 12.83 -10.29
C GLY A 112 -5.80 14.27 -10.06
N GLU A 113 -7.01 14.38 -9.56
CA GLU A 113 -7.67 15.62 -9.19
C GLU A 113 -8.00 15.59 -7.70
N ILE A 114 -7.71 16.69 -7.01
CA ILE A 114 -7.92 16.83 -5.57
C ILE A 114 -8.83 18.03 -5.34
N GLU A 115 -10.02 17.78 -4.81
CA GLU A 115 -11.02 18.79 -4.51
C GLU A 115 -10.87 19.28 -3.08
N ASP A 116 -10.26 20.44 -2.90
CA ASP A 116 -10.18 21.04 -1.59
C ASP A 116 -11.44 21.86 -1.31
N LYS A 117 -12.30 21.33 -0.43
CA LYS A 117 -13.53 21.98 0.02
C LYS A 117 -13.26 23.25 0.83
N GLU A 118 -12.11 23.37 1.48
CA GLU A 118 -11.74 24.57 2.26
C GLU A 118 -11.28 25.70 1.32
N ALA A 119 -10.58 25.34 0.24
CA ALA A 119 -10.14 26.30 -0.78
C ALA A 119 -11.16 26.53 -1.91
N TYR A 120 -12.29 25.81 -1.92
CA TYR A 120 -13.29 25.80 -2.99
C TYR A 120 -12.68 25.63 -4.40
N ARG A 121 -11.64 24.80 -4.53
CA ARG A 121 -10.88 24.64 -5.77
C ARG A 121 -10.43 23.20 -5.99
N THR A 122 -10.49 22.78 -7.24
CA THR A 122 -9.93 21.50 -7.70
C THR A 122 -8.51 21.71 -8.22
N TYR A 123 -7.56 20.98 -7.63
CA TYR A 123 -6.17 20.98 -8.06
C TYR A 123 -5.82 19.72 -8.85
N LYS A 124 -5.11 19.90 -9.96
CA LYS A 124 -4.64 18.79 -10.80
C LYS A 124 -3.20 18.49 -10.43
N SER A 125 -2.95 17.22 -10.10
CA SER A 125 -1.62 16.74 -9.71
C SER A 125 -1.26 15.51 -10.52
N SER A 126 0.00 15.43 -10.94
CA SER A 126 0.54 14.27 -11.63
C SER A 126 1.97 14.01 -11.18
N PHE A 127 2.38 12.75 -11.15
CA PHE A 127 3.76 12.36 -10.85
C PHE A 127 4.09 11.02 -11.48
N PHE A 128 5.39 10.74 -11.59
CA PHE A 128 5.91 9.46 -12.03
C PHE A 128 6.56 8.73 -10.85
N LEU A 129 6.01 7.58 -10.49
CA LEU A 129 6.57 6.69 -9.48
C LEU A 129 7.49 5.68 -10.16
N THR A 130 8.78 5.76 -9.86
CA THR A 130 9.77 4.80 -10.38
C THR A 130 9.61 3.43 -9.72
N LEU A 131 10.20 2.39 -10.32
CA LEU A 131 10.26 1.04 -9.74
C LEU A 131 10.87 1.02 -8.32
N ASP A 132 11.82 1.92 -8.05
CA ASP A 132 12.45 2.09 -6.73
C ASP A 132 11.55 2.82 -5.71
N GLY A 133 10.30 3.13 -6.05
CA GLY A 133 9.37 3.86 -5.20
C GLY A 133 9.66 5.36 -5.07
N ARG A 134 10.53 5.93 -5.91
CA ARG A 134 10.83 7.37 -5.90
C ARG A 134 9.87 8.17 -6.76
N LEU A 135 9.43 9.32 -6.24
CA LEU A 135 8.63 10.30 -6.95
C LEU A 135 9.50 11.16 -7.87
N THR A 136 9.17 11.20 -9.16
CA THR A 136 9.85 12.01 -10.18
C THR A 136 8.83 12.69 -11.09
N ARG A 137 9.27 13.70 -11.85
CA ARG A 137 8.44 14.44 -12.83
C ARG A 137 7.08 14.92 -12.29
N ALA A 138 7.04 15.33 -11.03
CA ALA A 138 5.82 15.83 -10.41
C ALA A 138 5.39 17.16 -11.06
N LYS A 139 4.08 17.33 -11.24
CA LYS A 139 3.44 18.60 -11.65
C LYS A 139 2.18 18.78 -10.82
N CYS A 140 1.98 19.98 -10.30
CA CYS A 140 0.79 20.33 -9.54
C CYS A 140 0.35 21.75 -9.87
N SER A 141 -0.96 21.98 -9.95
CA SER A 141 -1.53 23.32 -10.17
C SER A 141 -1.56 24.20 -8.91
N SER A 142 -1.12 23.69 -7.74
CA SER A 142 -1.11 24.45 -6.49
C SER A 142 -0.14 25.65 -6.51
N PRO A 143 -0.48 26.78 -5.86
CA PRO A 143 0.40 27.94 -5.76
C PRO A 143 1.76 27.62 -5.14
N TRP A 144 1.77 26.75 -4.11
CA TRP A 144 2.99 26.31 -3.44
C TRP A 144 3.97 25.62 -4.40
N PHE A 145 3.46 24.65 -5.18
CA PHE A 145 4.28 23.93 -6.15
C PHE A 145 4.74 24.85 -7.28
N GLN A 146 3.88 25.77 -7.76
CA GLN A 146 4.26 26.74 -8.78
C GLN A 146 5.43 27.63 -8.34
N LYS A 147 5.44 28.05 -7.06
CA LYS A 147 6.51 28.87 -6.48
C LYS A 147 7.81 28.10 -6.25
N THR A 148 7.73 26.88 -5.72
CA THR A 148 8.91 26.13 -5.23
C THR A 148 9.48 25.15 -6.26
N GLN A 149 8.68 24.73 -7.25
CA GLN A 149 9.06 23.75 -8.29
C GLN A 149 9.73 22.50 -7.68
N PHE A 150 9.15 21.98 -6.58
CA PHE A 150 9.60 20.79 -5.85
C PHE A 150 10.90 20.93 -5.03
N LYS A 151 11.55 22.10 -5.01
CA LYS A 151 12.80 22.33 -4.24
C LYS A 151 12.61 22.17 -2.73
N GLU A 152 11.45 22.57 -2.21
CA GLU A 152 11.08 22.46 -0.80
C GLU A 152 10.24 21.19 -0.51
N GLY A 153 10.31 20.23 -1.42
CA GLY A 153 9.53 18.98 -1.37
C GLY A 153 8.15 19.07 -2.02
N PRO A 154 7.37 17.98 -1.94
CA PRO A 154 6.04 17.89 -2.54
C PRO A 154 5.03 18.83 -1.88
N SER A 155 4.02 19.24 -2.64
CA SER A 155 2.84 19.91 -2.08
C SER A 155 1.92 18.89 -1.40
N GLU A 156 1.05 19.39 -0.53
CA GLU A 156 -0.03 18.65 0.15
C GLU A 156 -0.89 17.84 -0.84
N TYR A 157 -1.19 18.39 -2.02
CA TYR A 157 -1.98 17.70 -3.05
C TYR A 157 -1.25 16.54 -3.73
N ILE A 158 0.06 16.67 -3.97
CA ILE A 158 0.88 15.56 -4.50
C ILE A 158 0.96 14.44 -3.45
N LEU A 159 1.17 14.81 -2.18
CA LEU A 159 1.18 13.86 -1.08
C LEU A 159 -0.16 13.15 -0.92
N ALA A 160 -1.28 13.88 -0.99
CA ALA A 160 -2.62 13.30 -0.92
C ALA A 160 -2.85 12.26 -2.03
N LEU A 161 -2.47 12.60 -3.27
CA LEU A 161 -2.58 11.66 -4.40
C LEU A 161 -1.68 10.44 -4.23
N PHE A 162 -0.47 10.62 -3.69
CA PHE A 162 0.45 9.51 -3.40
C PHE A 162 -0.08 8.59 -2.30
N LEU A 163 -0.60 9.15 -1.21
CA LEU A 163 -1.23 8.39 -0.12
C LEU A 163 -2.45 7.60 -0.61
N LEU A 164 -3.29 8.21 -1.44
CA LEU A 164 -4.44 7.55 -2.06
C LEU A 164 -4.00 6.37 -2.94
N TYR A 165 -3.00 6.57 -3.81
CA TYR A 165 -2.45 5.51 -4.67
C TYR A 165 -1.90 4.34 -3.84
N ASN A 166 -1.13 4.63 -2.79
CA ASN A 166 -0.59 3.59 -1.91
C ASN A 166 -1.69 2.83 -1.16
N ARG A 167 -2.75 3.53 -0.71
CA ARG A 167 -3.90 2.90 -0.04
C ARG A 167 -4.64 1.96 -1.00
N GLN A 168 -4.86 2.38 -2.24
CA GLN A 168 -5.49 1.55 -3.27
C GLN A 168 -4.62 0.34 -3.63
N THR A 169 -3.32 0.55 -3.83
CA THR A 169 -2.37 -0.53 -4.14
C THR A 169 -2.26 -1.53 -3.00
N SER A 170 -2.16 -1.06 -1.75
CA SER A 170 -2.11 -1.93 -0.56
C SER A 170 -3.41 -2.73 -0.37
N ALA A 171 -4.56 -2.11 -0.64
CA ALA A 171 -5.85 -2.80 -0.60
C ALA A 171 -5.91 -3.89 -1.67
N GLN A 172 -5.50 -3.58 -2.90
CA GLN A 172 -5.40 -4.54 -4.00
C GLN A 172 -4.43 -5.68 -3.66
N GLU A 173 -3.26 -5.39 -3.10
CA GLU A 173 -2.32 -6.42 -2.65
C GLU A 173 -2.89 -7.31 -1.53
N ALA A 174 -3.67 -6.73 -0.61
CA ALA A 174 -4.37 -7.51 0.42
C ALA A 174 -5.41 -8.46 -0.21
N LEU A 175 -6.16 -7.99 -1.21
CA LEU A 175 -7.08 -8.79 -2.02
C LEU A 175 -6.34 -9.88 -2.82
N ARG A 176 -5.12 -9.60 -3.33
CA ARG A 176 -4.25 -10.61 -3.99
C ARG A 176 -3.89 -11.72 -3.03
N LYS A 177 -3.49 -11.36 -1.81
CA LYS A 177 -3.10 -12.32 -0.77
C LYS A 177 -4.29 -13.13 -0.27
N SER A 178 -5.51 -12.57 -0.23
CA SER A 178 -6.71 -13.32 0.11
C SER A 178 -7.22 -14.23 -1.03
N GLY A 179 -6.70 -14.07 -2.25
CA GLY A 179 -7.12 -14.83 -3.43
C GLY A 179 -8.43 -14.34 -4.05
N GLU A 180 -9.08 -13.33 -3.47
CA GLU A 180 -10.33 -12.73 -3.95
C GLU A 180 -10.10 -11.76 -5.11
N ASP A 181 -8.86 -11.33 -5.37
CA ASP A 181 -8.50 -10.43 -6.47
C ASP A 181 -8.86 -11.00 -7.85
N ARG A 182 -8.92 -12.34 -7.96
CA ARG A 182 -9.38 -13.05 -9.16
C ARG A 182 -10.82 -12.69 -9.55
N GLN A 183 -11.60 -12.01 -8.70
CA GLN A 183 -12.98 -11.61 -8.99
C GLN A 183 -13.14 -10.11 -9.30
N ILE A 184 -12.10 -9.30 -9.16
CA ILE A 184 -12.18 -7.84 -9.36
C ILE A 184 -11.41 -7.39 -10.60
N ILE A 185 -10.37 -8.11 -11.02
CA ILE A 185 -9.51 -7.69 -12.13
C ILE A 185 -10.28 -7.62 -13.46
N VAL A 186 -10.52 -6.41 -13.98
CA VAL A 186 -11.20 -6.19 -15.27
C VAL A 186 -10.21 -5.95 -16.40
N ALA A 187 -9.06 -5.33 -16.12
CA ALA A 187 -8.00 -5.14 -17.10
C ALA A 187 -6.63 -5.28 -16.44
N GLU A 188 -5.76 -6.09 -17.02
CA GLU A 188 -4.41 -6.38 -16.51
C GLU A 188 -3.54 -6.89 -17.65
N THR A 189 -2.26 -6.52 -17.68
CA THR A 189 -1.28 -7.12 -18.61
C THR A 189 -0.19 -7.77 -17.79
N ARG A 190 0.12 -9.04 -18.07
CA ARG A 190 1.22 -9.77 -17.45
C ARG A 190 2.14 -10.34 -18.51
N ALA A 191 3.43 -10.31 -18.22
CA ALA A 191 4.46 -10.90 -19.05
C ALA A 191 5.13 -12.03 -18.27
N LEU A 192 5.01 -13.25 -18.80
CA LEU A 192 5.56 -14.47 -18.24
C LEU A 192 6.73 -14.93 -19.11
N THR A 193 7.86 -15.25 -18.48
CA THR A 193 9.06 -15.74 -19.17
C THR A 193 9.43 -17.14 -18.72
N LYS A 194 9.97 -17.93 -19.65
CA LYS A 194 10.56 -19.24 -19.36
C LYS A 194 11.85 -19.37 -20.13
N ARG A 195 12.94 -19.68 -19.42
CA ARG A 195 14.23 -19.95 -20.03
C ARG A 195 14.40 -21.45 -20.29
N THR A 196 14.63 -21.81 -21.55
CA THR A 196 14.99 -23.19 -21.94
C THR A 196 16.37 -23.13 -22.59
N GLY A 197 17.43 -23.34 -21.80
CA GLY A 197 18.82 -23.22 -22.23
C GLY A 197 19.21 -21.77 -22.57
N SER A 198 19.59 -21.51 -23.82
CA SER A 198 19.96 -20.19 -24.34
C SER A 198 18.77 -19.37 -24.86
N VAL A 199 17.59 -20.00 -25.00
CA VAL A 199 16.39 -19.35 -25.56
C VAL A 199 15.44 -18.96 -24.43
N GLU A 200 15.02 -17.70 -24.44
CA GLU A 200 14.00 -17.16 -23.54
C GLU A 200 12.65 -17.10 -24.28
N GLN A 201 11.66 -17.84 -23.79
CA GLN A 201 10.29 -17.78 -24.27
C GLN A 201 9.54 -16.72 -23.48
N LEU A 202 8.85 -15.85 -24.19
CA LEU A 202 8.00 -14.79 -23.64
C LEU A 202 6.55 -15.09 -23.98
N VAL A 203 5.67 -14.98 -22.99
CA VAL A 203 4.22 -15.01 -23.15
C VAL A 203 3.64 -13.78 -22.46
N GLN A 204 2.95 -12.94 -23.21
CA GLN A 204 2.23 -11.78 -22.71
C GLN A 204 0.73 -12.04 -22.77
N LEU A 205 0.05 -11.81 -21.65
CA LEU A 205 -1.39 -11.92 -21.50
C LEU A 205 -1.93 -10.54 -21.14
N THR A 206 -2.77 -9.95 -21.98
CA THR A 206 -3.46 -8.69 -21.72
C THR A 206 -4.96 -8.96 -21.66
N LEU A 207 -5.52 -8.86 -20.47
CA LEU A 207 -6.96 -8.81 -20.23
C LEU A 207 -7.41 -7.35 -20.35
N ASP A 208 -8.43 -7.11 -21.16
CA ASP A 208 -9.11 -5.82 -21.33
C ASP A 208 -10.62 -6.07 -21.37
N HIS A 209 -11.21 -6.09 -20.17
CA HIS A 209 -12.63 -6.28 -19.93
C HIS A 209 -13.17 -7.60 -20.49
N LYS A 210 -13.73 -7.61 -21.70
CA LYS A 210 -14.23 -8.81 -22.41
C LYS A 210 -13.23 -9.36 -23.43
N LYS A 211 -12.04 -8.76 -23.55
CA LYS A 211 -11.04 -9.12 -24.55
C LYS A 211 -9.83 -9.70 -23.83
N LEU A 212 -9.32 -10.80 -24.37
CA LEU A 212 -8.05 -11.38 -23.95
C LEU A 212 -7.11 -11.41 -25.14
N HIS A 213 -6.02 -10.67 -25.04
CA HIS A 213 -4.98 -10.61 -26.03
C HIS A 213 -3.77 -11.38 -25.54
N VAL A 214 -3.33 -12.36 -26.32
CA VAL A 214 -2.23 -13.26 -25.96
C VAL A 214 -1.17 -13.17 -27.03
N GLN A 215 0.05 -12.88 -26.60
CA GLN A 215 1.22 -12.83 -27.47
C GLN A 215 2.25 -13.81 -26.96
N TRP A 216 2.85 -14.62 -27.82
CA TRP A 216 3.87 -15.58 -27.41
C TRP A 216 4.92 -15.81 -28.48
N GLY A 217 6.14 -16.10 -28.05
CA GLY A 217 7.25 -16.37 -28.94
C GLY A 217 8.59 -16.39 -28.21
N GLN A 218 9.67 -16.39 -28.99
CA GLN A 218 11.02 -16.23 -28.45
C GLN A 218 11.32 -14.74 -28.31
N ARG A 219 12.00 -14.36 -27.22
CA ARG A 219 12.40 -12.98 -26.99
C ARG A 219 13.28 -12.49 -28.15
N GLY A 220 12.90 -11.36 -28.75
CA GLY A 220 13.60 -10.78 -29.92
C GLY A 220 13.10 -11.24 -31.29
N THR A 221 12.07 -12.10 -31.34
CA THR A 221 11.39 -12.48 -32.60
C THR A 221 9.99 -11.85 -32.68
N GLU A 222 9.38 -11.85 -33.86
CA GLU A 222 7.97 -11.47 -34.00
C GLU A 222 7.08 -12.42 -33.18
N LEU A 223 6.37 -11.88 -32.20
CA LEU A 223 5.50 -12.63 -31.33
C LEU A 223 4.22 -13.01 -32.07
N ARG A 224 3.86 -14.29 -32.01
CA ARG A 224 2.55 -14.75 -32.47
C ARG A 224 1.49 -14.16 -31.57
N THR A 225 0.38 -13.76 -32.17
CA THR A 225 -0.68 -13.03 -31.49
C THR A 225 -2.01 -13.74 -31.68
N GLN A 226 -2.80 -13.83 -30.60
CA GLN A 226 -4.18 -14.29 -30.61
C GLN A 226 -5.04 -13.29 -29.83
N LYS A 227 -6.18 -12.93 -30.39
CA LYS A 227 -7.21 -12.11 -29.73
C LYS A 227 -8.44 -12.96 -29.50
N LEU A 228 -8.93 -12.99 -28.27
CA LEU A 228 -10.16 -13.65 -27.88
C LEU A 228 -11.15 -12.61 -27.38
N HIS A 229 -12.43 -12.83 -27.66
CA HIS A 229 -13.52 -12.00 -27.19
C HIS A 229 -14.56 -12.88 -26.50
N PHE A 230 -15.05 -12.43 -25.35
CA PHE A 230 -15.97 -13.16 -24.51
C PHE A 230 -17.29 -12.42 -24.36
N ASN A 231 -18.35 -13.15 -24.00
CA ASN A 231 -19.68 -12.58 -23.84
C ASN A 231 -19.80 -11.84 -22.51
N SER A 232 -19.09 -12.30 -21.47
CA SER A 232 -19.02 -11.66 -20.16
C SER A 232 -17.58 -11.35 -19.73
N PRO A 233 -17.37 -10.35 -18.84
CA PRO A 233 -16.04 -10.08 -18.28
C PRO A 233 -15.57 -11.21 -17.35
N GLU A 234 -16.50 -11.92 -16.71
CA GLU A 234 -16.20 -13.05 -15.83
C GLU A 234 -15.59 -14.22 -16.60
N GLU A 235 -16.14 -14.57 -17.76
CA GLU A 235 -15.59 -15.60 -18.66
C GLU A 235 -14.17 -15.23 -19.13
N ALA A 236 -13.98 -13.99 -19.57
CA ALA A 236 -12.67 -13.50 -20.02
C ALA A 236 -11.61 -13.62 -18.92
N ARG A 237 -12.03 -13.33 -17.69
CA ARG A 237 -11.19 -13.39 -16.50
C ARG A 237 -10.87 -14.82 -16.08
N GLN A 238 -11.86 -15.71 -16.09
CA GLN A 238 -11.64 -17.14 -15.80
C GLN A 238 -10.62 -17.75 -16.76
N GLU A 239 -10.75 -17.47 -18.07
CA GLU A 239 -9.81 -17.93 -19.08
C GLU A 239 -8.41 -17.31 -18.94
N TYR A 240 -8.34 -16.03 -18.56
CA TYR A 240 -7.07 -15.36 -18.26
C TYR A 240 -6.32 -16.04 -17.10
N PHE A 241 -6.99 -16.28 -15.97
CA PHE A 241 -6.36 -16.97 -14.83
C PHE A 241 -6.06 -18.44 -15.13
N ALA A 242 -6.93 -19.15 -15.84
CA ALA A 242 -6.65 -20.53 -16.26
C ALA A 242 -5.39 -20.62 -17.12
N ARG A 243 -5.14 -19.63 -17.99
CA ARG A 243 -3.90 -19.55 -18.77
C ARG A 243 -2.68 -19.22 -17.93
N ILE A 244 -2.79 -18.31 -16.95
CA ILE A 244 -1.70 -18.02 -16.01
C ILE A 244 -1.33 -19.28 -15.23
N ASP A 245 -2.32 -19.94 -14.60
CA ASP A 245 -2.12 -21.16 -13.82
C ASP A 245 -1.51 -22.26 -14.71
N GLY A 246 -1.98 -22.40 -15.95
CA GLY A 246 -1.43 -23.31 -16.94
C GLY A 246 0.01 -22.99 -17.37
N LEU A 247 0.43 -21.72 -17.39
CA LEU A 247 1.80 -21.29 -17.68
C LEU A 247 2.71 -21.49 -16.45
N HIS A 248 2.24 -21.19 -15.25
CA HIS A 248 2.98 -21.50 -14.02
C HIS A 248 3.26 -23.00 -13.88
N ASN A 249 2.27 -23.85 -14.15
CA ASN A 249 2.45 -25.31 -14.17
C ASN A 249 3.48 -25.77 -15.22
N LYS A 250 3.67 -25.00 -16.30
CA LYS A 250 4.70 -25.24 -17.31
C LYS A 250 6.07 -24.64 -16.96
N GLY A 251 6.20 -23.98 -15.81
CA GLY A 251 7.44 -23.37 -15.32
C GLY A 251 7.75 -22.00 -15.91
N TYR A 252 6.74 -21.24 -16.34
CA TYR A 252 6.90 -19.82 -16.62
C TYR A 252 6.89 -19.02 -15.32
N ILE A 253 7.70 -17.96 -15.26
CA ILE A 253 7.83 -17.06 -14.13
C ILE A 253 7.28 -15.70 -14.56
N ASP A 254 6.49 -15.08 -13.69
CA ASP A 254 5.97 -13.73 -13.92
C ASP A 254 7.11 -12.71 -13.80
N THR A 255 7.25 -11.82 -14.77
CA THR A 255 8.31 -10.79 -14.75
C THR A 255 7.95 -9.58 -13.90
N GLU A 256 6.69 -9.49 -13.47
CA GLU A 256 6.17 -8.41 -12.63
C GLU A 256 5.86 -8.85 -11.19
N ALA A 257 6.12 -10.12 -10.84
CA ALA A 257 5.91 -10.66 -9.48
C ALA A 257 7.03 -10.29 -8.49
#